data_AF-A0A959EVX0-F1
#
_entry.id   AF-A0A959EVX0-F1
#
_cell.length_a   1.000
_cell.length_b   1.000
_cell.length_c   1.000
_cell.angle_alpha   90.00
_cell.angle_beta   90.00
_cell.angle_gamma   90.00
#
_symmetry.space_group_name_H-M   'P 1'
#
loop_
_entity.id
_entity.type
_entity.pdbx_description
1 polymer ?
#
loop_
_entity_poly.entity_id
_entity_poly.type
_entity_poly.pdbx_seq_one_letter_code
_entity_poly.pdbx_strand_id
1 'polypeptide(L)'
;TQIAWETTKTINILSEFSYECLYQLESMYDLQGRVLEEMDLAARALQARDLWGLQRSLQFLHQLELALQEDYRGMLETIAACS
;
A
#
# COMPACT_ATOMS: atom_id res chain seq x y z
N THR A 1 14.86 -3.73 -0.61
CA THR A 1 14.12 -2.48 -0.92
C THR A 1 13.78 -1.70 0.34
N GLN A 2 13.32 -2.34 1.42
CA GLN A 2 13.09 -1.74 2.75
C GLN A 2 14.29 -0.90 3.25
N ILE A 3 15.51 -1.43 3.18
CA ILE A 3 16.73 -0.72 3.66
C ILE A 3 17.11 0.51 2.78
N ALA A 4 16.81 0.50 1.47
CA ALA A 4 17.08 1.64 0.59
C ALA A 4 16.02 2.76 0.74
N TRP A 5 14.77 2.41 1.08
CA TRP A 5 13.71 3.36 1.47
C TRP A 5 13.99 3.98 2.85
N GLU A 6 14.36 3.15 3.82
CA GLU A 6 14.86 3.56 5.14
C GLU A 6 16.00 4.59 5.01
N THR A 7 17.01 4.30 4.19
CA THR A 7 18.19 5.18 4.03
C THR A 7 17.89 6.47 3.25
N THR A 8 16.96 6.44 2.28
CA THR A 8 16.59 7.61 1.47
C THR A 8 15.63 8.55 2.22
N LYS A 9 14.75 8.02 3.09
CA LYS A 9 13.94 8.80 4.03
C LYS A 9 14.79 9.63 4.99
N THR A 10 15.87 9.06 5.53
CA THR A 10 16.63 9.68 6.65
C THR A 10 17.47 10.90 6.25
N ILE A 11 17.89 11.06 5.00
CA ILE A 11 18.98 12.02 4.67
C ILE A 11 18.54 13.19 3.76
N ASN A 12 17.54 13.04 2.89
CA ASN A 12 17.20 14.09 1.91
C ASN A 12 15.72 14.51 1.88
N ILE A 13 14.80 13.68 2.39
CA ILE A 13 13.35 13.98 2.35
C ILE A 13 12.88 14.71 3.62
N LEU A 14 13.52 14.46 4.77
CA LEU A 14 13.19 15.13 6.05
C LEU A 14 13.40 16.66 6.04
N SER A 15 14.15 17.21 5.08
CA SER A 15 14.30 18.66 4.95
C SER A 15 13.22 19.33 4.10
N GLU A 16 12.45 18.55 3.33
CA GLU A 16 11.46 19.07 2.36
C GLU A 16 10.03 18.54 2.58
N PHE A 17 9.87 17.48 3.38
CA PHE A 17 8.57 16.87 3.64
C PHE A 17 8.29 16.69 5.13
N SER A 18 7.06 17.00 5.54
CA SER A 18 6.60 16.76 6.92
C SER A 18 6.64 15.25 7.26
N TYR A 19 6.92 14.95 8.54
CA TYR A 19 6.94 13.57 9.04
C TYR A 19 5.62 12.82 8.81
N GLU A 20 4.49 13.53 8.90
CA GLU A 20 3.16 12.98 8.66
C GLU A 20 3.00 12.47 7.22
N CYS A 21 3.50 13.23 6.24
CA CYS A 21 3.43 12.84 4.84
C CYS A 21 4.33 11.65 4.52
N LEU A 22 5.50 11.57 5.15
CA LEU A 22 6.40 10.41 5.04
C LEU A 22 5.78 9.13 5.59
N TYR A 23 5.00 9.24 6.65
CA TYR A 23 4.29 8.12 7.26
C TYR A 23 3.10 7.67 6.41
N GLN A 24 2.29 8.62 5.92
CA GLN A 24 1.17 8.33 5.01
C GLN A 24 1.66 7.63 3.73
N LEU A 25 2.74 8.14 3.14
CA LEU A 25 3.33 7.54 1.94
C LEU A 25 3.83 6.11 2.17
N GLU A 26 4.45 5.85 3.33
CA GLU A 26 4.85 4.50 3.72
C GLU A 26 3.67 3.56 3.91
N SER A 27 2.62 4.00 4.62
CA SER A 27 1.38 3.21 4.80
C SER A 27 0.80 2.79 3.45
N MET A 28 0.78 3.70 2.48
CA MET A 28 0.30 3.42 1.12
C MET A 28 1.16 2.39 0.39
N TYR A 29 2.49 2.46 0.52
CA TYR A 29 3.38 1.46 -0.09
C TYR A 29 3.20 0.09 0.55
N ASP A 30 3.02 0.02 1.87
CA ASP A 30 2.74 -1.23 2.57
C ASP A 30 1.41 -1.86 2.12
N LEU A 31 0.36 -1.04 1.97
CA LEU A 31 -0.93 -1.51 1.43
C LEU A 31 -0.80 -2.00 -0.02
N GLN A 32 -0.03 -1.32 -0.87
CA GLN A 32 0.24 -1.80 -2.24
C GLN A 32 0.95 -3.16 -2.24
N GLY A 33 1.90 -3.37 -1.31
CA GLY A 33 2.55 -4.68 -1.13
C GLY A 33 1.55 -5.78 -0.81
N ARG A 34 0.62 -5.52 0.12
CA ARG A 34 -0.44 -6.47 0.51
C ARG A 34 -1.39 -6.79 -0.65
N VAL A 35 -1.74 -5.81 -1.47
CA VAL A 35 -2.56 -6.02 -2.69
C VAL A 35 -1.86 -7.00 -3.62
N LEU A 36 -0.56 -6.81 -3.88
CA LEU A 36 0.21 -7.69 -4.76
C LEU A 36 0.28 -9.13 -4.22
N GLU A 37 0.46 -9.29 -2.91
CA GLU A 37 0.45 -10.60 -2.26
C GLU A 37 -0.90 -11.32 -2.41
N GLU A 38 -2.02 -10.62 -2.16
CA GLU A 38 -3.35 -11.21 -2.33
C GLU A 38 -3.70 -11.51 -3.80
N MET A 39 -3.19 -10.72 -4.75
CA MET A 39 -3.33 -11.04 -6.19
C MET A 39 -2.61 -12.34 -6.55
N ASP A 40 -1.41 -12.59 -6.00
CA ASP A 40 -0.69 -13.86 -6.22
C ASP A 40 -1.45 -15.04 -5.58
N LEU A 41 -2.00 -14.86 -4.38
CA LEU A 41 -2.83 -15.88 -3.73
C LEU A 41 -4.10 -16.20 -4.54
N ALA A 42 -4.79 -15.18 -5.07
CA ALA A 42 -5.94 -15.37 -5.94
C ALA A 42 -5.56 -16.13 -7.22
N ALA A 43 -4.43 -15.78 -7.86
CA ALA A 43 -3.94 -16.46 -9.06
C ALA A 43 -3.63 -17.94 -8.79
N ARG A 44 -2.96 -18.26 -7.67
CA ARG A 44 -2.68 -19.64 -7.25
C ARG A 44 -3.96 -20.42 -6.96
N ALA A 45 -4.91 -19.83 -6.23
CA ALA A 45 -6.19 -20.47 -5.93
C ALA A 45 -6.98 -20.79 -7.20
N LEU A 46 -7.00 -19.85 -8.17
CA LEU A 46 -7.61 -20.05 -9.48
C LEU A 46 -6.96 -21.22 -10.24
N GLN A 47 -5.63 -21.27 -10.29
CA GLN A 47 -4.89 -22.36 -10.95
C GLN A 47 -5.17 -23.72 -10.30
N ALA A 48 -5.26 -23.76 -8.96
CA ALA A 48 -5.59 -24.95 -8.19
C ALA A 48 -7.07 -25.35 -8.26
N ARG A 49 -7.93 -24.53 -8.89
CA ARG A 49 -9.40 -24.66 -8.86
C ARG A 49 -9.98 -24.63 -7.45
N ASP A 50 -9.28 -23.99 -6.51
CA ASP A 50 -9.75 -23.73 -5.15
C ASP A 50 -10.67 -22.49 -5.15
N LEU A 51 -11.95 -22.72 -5.38
CA LEU A 51 -12.95 -21.65 -5.45
C LEU A 51 -13.14 -20.93 -4.11
N TRP A 52 -12.95 -21.61 -2.98
CA TRP A 52 -13.07 -21.01 -1.65
C TRP A 52 -11.89 -20.12 -1.32
N GLY A 53 -10.67 -20.58 -1.65
CA GLY A 53 -9.46 -19.76 -1.57
C GLY A 53 -9.57 -18.51 -2.46
N LEU A 54 -10.01 -18.70 -3.71
CA LEU A 54 -10.19 -17.60 -4.66
C LEU A 54 -11.20 -16.56 -4.15
N GLN A 55 -12.38 -17.00 -3.69
CA GLN A 55 -13.39 -16.10 -3.15
C GLN A 55 -12.84 -15.29 -1.97
N ARG A 56 -12.07 -15.92 -1.08
CA ARG A 56 -11.48 -15.27 0.08
C ARG A 56 -10.47 -14.20 -0.33
N SER A 57 -9.55 -14.50 -1.24
CA SER A 57 -8.57 -13.51 -1.71
C SER A 57 -9.24 -12.35 -2.45
N LEU A 58 -10.32 -12.59 -3.21
CA LEU A 58 -11.09 -11.52 -3.83
C LEU A 58 -11.77 -10.61 -2.80
N GLN A 59 -12.26 -11.15 -1.69
CA GLN A 59 -12.81 -10.34 -0.59
C GLN A 59 -11.74 -9.47 0.08
N PHE A 60 -10.54 -10.00 0.31
CA PHE A 60 -9.43 -9.21 0.84
C PHE A 60 -8.98 -8.13 -0.14
N LEU A 61 -8.87 -8.45 -1.44
CA LEU A 61 -8.53 -7.47 -2.47
C LEU A 61 -9.52 -6.30 -2.49
N HIS A 62 -10.82 -6.57 -2.34
CA HIS A 62 -11.81 -5.50 -2.26
C HIS A 62 -11.64 -4.63 -1.01
N GLN A 63 -11.33 -5.23 0.15
CA GLN A 63 -11.06 -4.45 1.36
C GLN A 63 -9.81 -3.58 1.22
N LEU A 64 -8.75 -4.13 0.62
CA LEU A 64 -7.51 -3.39 0.37
C LEU A 64 -7.70 -2.27 -0.66
N GLU A 65 -8.52 -2.48 -1.70
CA GLU A 65 -8.89 -1.44 -2.67
C GLU A 65 -9.56 -0.25 -1.98
N LEU A 66 -10.53 -0.50 -1.09
CA LEU A 66 -11.22 0.56 -0.35
C LEU A 66 -10.25 1.34 0.55
N ALA A 67 -9.36 0.64 1.27
CA ALA A 67 -8.34 1.28 2.09
C ALA A 67 -7.37 2.13 1.24
N LEU A 68 -6.95 1.61 0.09
CA LEU A 68 -6.06 2.31 -0.83
C LEU A 68 -6.71 3.60 -1.35
N GLN A 69 -7.99 3.55 -1.74
CA GLN A 69 -8.74 4.72 -2.19
C GLN A 69 -8.85 5.78 -1.09
N GLU A 70 -9.08 5.37 0.15
CA GLU A 70 -9.13 6.28 1.30
C GLU A 70 -7.77 6.94 1.55
N ASP A 71 -6.69 6.16 1.58
CA ASP A 71 -5.33 6.68 1.77
C ASP A 71 -4.91 7.62 0.63
N TYR A 72 -5.22 7.29 -0.63
CA TYR A 72 -4.95 8.17 -1.77
C TYR A 72 -5.70 9.50 -1.64
N ARG A 73 -6.96 9.47 -1.24
CA ARG A 73 -7.75 10.70 -1.03
C ARG A 73 -7.17 11.53 0.10
N GLY A 74 -6.85 10.90 1.23
CA GLY A 74 -6.21 11.57 2.36
C GLY A 74 -4.90 12.23 1.96
N MET A 75 -4.05 11.51 1.21
CA MET A 75 -2.79 12.07 0.73
C MET A 75 -3.00 13.25 -0.23
N LEU A 76 -3.99 13.21 -1.13
CA LEU A 76 -4.28 14.36 -2.00
C LEU A 76 -4.72 15.61 -1.23
N GLU A 77 -5.42 15.45 -0.11
CA GLU A 77 -5.83 16.56 0.75
C GLU A 77 -4.64 17.12 1.54
N THR A 78 -3.72 16.27 1.98
CA THR A 78 -2.58 16.65 2.83
C THR A 78 -1.33 17.03 2.03
N ILE A 79 -1.22 16.67 0.75
CA ILE A 79 0.01 16.86 -0.05
C ILE A 79 0.43 18.32 -0.17
N ALA A 80 -0.53 19.25 -0.20
CA ALA A 80 -0.28 20.68 -0.24
C ALA A 80 0.30 21.24 1.07
N ALA A 81 0.12 20.52 2.18
CA ALA A 81 0.66 20.84 3.50
C ALA A 81 1.93 20.03 3.83
N CYS A 82 2.44 19.25 2.88
CA CYS A 82 3.63 18.44 3.08
C CYS A 82 4.94 19.23 2.98
N SER A 83 4.94 20.45 2.43
CA SER A 83 6.13 21.30 2.24
C SER A 83 6.25 22.44 3.25
#